data_AF-A0A1K1QMZ7-F1
#
_entry.id   AF-A0A1K1QMZ7-F1
#
_cell.length_a   1.000
_cell.length_b   1.000
_cell.length_c   1.000
_cell.angle_alpha   90.00
_cell.angle_beta   90.00
_cell.angle_gamma   90.00
#
_symmetry.space_group_name_H-M   'P 1'
#
loop_
_entity.id
_entity.type
_entity.pdbx_description
1 polymer ?
#
loop_
_entity_poly.entity_id
_entity_poly.type
_entity_poly.pdbx_seq_one_letter_code
_entity_poly.pdbx_strand_id
1 'polypeptide(L)'
;MWALVQDGIVLETTTVDPEGRYHPDLKWQSCAAQVQPGWLFENDLFAEKVTALEERKASERLWRDGELLARQWLRDRHRDEQDLERTTTLNNEQFVELLDYLQKLRDWPQSELFPDTGQRPIPPTWIDLQLQ
;
A
#
# COMPACT_ATOMS: atom_id res chain seq x y z
N MET A 1 20.16 -22.40 -9.17
CA MET A 1 18.87 -22.97 -8.72
C MET A 1 17.94 -22.89 -9.92
N TRP A 2 16.85 -23.63 -9.93
CA TRP A 2 15.90 -23.64 -11.04
C TRP A 2 14.50 -23.31 -10.54
N ALA A 3 13.77 -22.51 -11.29
CA ALA A 3 12.39 -22.15 -11.03
C ALA A 3 11.51 -22.69 -12.16
N LEU A 4 10.48 -23.45 -11.80
CA LEU A 4 9.44 -23.87 -12.73
C LEU A 4 8.53 -22.68 -12.98
N VAL A 5 8.49 -22.18 -14.20
CA VAL A 5 7.65 -21.05 -14.59
C VAL A 5 6.49 -21.53 -15.44
N GLN A 6 5.27 -21.21 -15.03
CA GLN A 6 4.07 -21.46 -15.80
C GLN A 6 3.22 -20.18 -15.83
N ASP A 7 2.80 -19.78 -17.03
CA ASP A 7 2.01 -18.56 -17.25
C ASP A 7 2.61 -17.29 -16.60
N GLY A 8 3.94 -17.18 -16.60
CA GLY A 8 4.68 -16.05 -16.03
C GLY A 8 4.80 -16.06 -14.51
N ILE A 9 4.48 -17.18 -13.85
CA ILE A 9 4.56 -17.34 -12.39
C ILE A 9 5.47 -18.52 -12.05
N VAL A 10 6.33 -18.33 -11.05
CA VAL A 10 7.11 -19.41 -10.44
C VAL A 10 6.19 -20.33 -9.65
N LEU A 11 6.04 -21.58 -10.06
CA LEU A 11 5.26 -22.57 -9.33
C LEU A 11 6.10 -23.31 -8.29
N GLU A 12 7.33 -23.65 -8.64
CA GLU A 12 8.22 -24.45 -7.79
C GLU A 12 9.67 -24.00 -7.98
N THR A 13 10.53 -24.26 -6.99
CA THR A 13 11.97 -24.07 -7.11
C THR A 13 12.71 -25.34 -6.70
N THR A 14 13.81 -25.66 -7.38
CA THR A 14 14.65 -26.82 -7.09
C THR A 14 16.13 -26.49 -7.20
N THR A 15 16.94 -27.15 -6.38
CA THR A 15 18.40 -27.04 -6.42
C THR A 15 19.05 -28.05 -7.38
N VAL A 16 18.27 -29.02 -7.86
CA VAL A 16 18.72 -30.09 -8.76
C VAL A 16 18.52 -29.67 -10.20
N ASP A 17 19.41 -30.09 -11.10
CA ASP A 17 19.26 -29.89 -12.54
C ASP A 17 17.98 -30.58 -13.07
N PRO A 18 17.04 -29.83 -13.68
CA PRO A 18 15.79 -30.39 -14.19
C PRO A 18 15.95 -31.11 -15.53
N GLU A 19 17.07 -30.95 -16.24
CA GLU A 19 17.29 -31.56 -17.56
C GLU A 19 17.17 -33.09 -17.51
N GLY A 20 16.33 -33.66 -18.38
CA GLY A 20 16.10 -35.10 -18.46
C GLY A 20 15.42 -35.75 -17.24
N ARG A 21 15.06 -34.97 -16.21
CA ARG A 21 14.47 -35.46 -14.96
C ARG A 21 12.96 -35.22 -14.87
N TYR A 22 12.50 -34.08 -15.38
CA TYR A 22 11.09 -33.69 -15.37
C TYR A 22 10.48 -33.79 -16.76
N HIS A 23 9.15 -33.67 -16.84
CA HIS A 23 8.44 -33.70 -18.11
C HIS A 23 8.93 -32.54 -19.03
N PRO A 24 9.19 -32.80 -20.33
CA PRO A 24 9.79 -31.82 -21.24
C PRO A 24 8.94 -30.55 -21.47
N ASP A 25 7.64 -30.59 -21.20
CA ASP A 25 6.74 -29.43 -21.31
C ASP A 25 6.91 -28.42 -20.17
N LEU A 26 7.59 -28.80 -19.09
CA LEU A 26 7.83 -27.93 -17.94
C LEU A 26 8.93 -26.92 -18.27
N LYS A 27 8.59 -25.63 -18.16
CA LYS A 27 9.52 -24.53 -18.45
C LYS A 27 10.33 -24.18 -17.22
N TRP A 28 11.49 -24.80 -17.11
CA TRP A 28 12.45 -24.48 -16.06
C TRP A 28 13.37 -23.33 -16.48
N GLN A 29 13.53 -22.35 -15.59
CA GLN A 29 14.42 -21.21 -15.79
C GLN A 29 15.46 -21.16 -14.67
N SER A 30 16.71 -20.84 -15.04
CA SER A 30 17.78 -20.64 -14.07
C SER A 30 17.48 -19.42 -13.20
N CYS A 31 17.53 -19.59 -11.88
CA CYS A 31 17.18 -18.57 -10.92
C CYS A 31 18.20 -18.48 -9.77
N ALA A 32 18.20 -17.31 -9.12
CA ALA A 32 18.96 -17.09 -7.90
C ALA A 32 18.30 -17.80 -6.71
N ALA A 33 19.07 -18.08 -5.65
CA ALA A 33 18.61 -18.87 -4.51
C ALA A 33 17.47 -18.23 -3.71
N GLN A 34 17.26 -16.92 -3.85
CA GLN A 34 16.18 -16.18 -3.20
C GLN A 34 14.83 -16.24 -3.92
N VAL A 35 14.77 -16.75 -5.15
CA VAL A 35 13.50 -16.86 -5.88
C VAL A 35 12.62 -17.86 -5.16
N GLN A 36 11.35 -17.51 -4.94
CA GLN A 36 10.38 -18.35 -4.25
C GLN A 36 9.18 -18.68 -5.13
N PRO A 37 8.49 -19.80 -4.86
CA PRO A 37 7.17 -20.06 -5.40
C PRO A 37 6.23 -18.87 -5.23
N GLY A 38 5.53 -18.52 -6.29
CA GLY A 38 4.63 -17.37 -6.38
C GLY A 38 5.25 -16.14 -7.03
N TRP A 39 6.57 -16.02 -7.14
CA TRP A 39 7.22 -14.89 -7.82
C TRP A 39 6.78 -14.81 -9.30
N LEU A 40 6.75 -13.61 -9.86
CA LEU A 40 6.52 -13.39 -11.28
C LEU A 40 7.81 -13.55 -12.06
N PHE A 41 7.69 -13.98 -13.31
CA PHE A 41 8.78 -14.09 -14.26
C PHE A 41 8.40 -13.44 -15.59
N GLU A 42 9.06 -12.33 -15.93
CA GLU A 42 8.84 -11.59 -17.17
C GLU A 42 10.18 -11.05 -17.71
N ASN A 43 10.41 -11.14 -19.02
CA ASN A 43 11.65 -10.65 -19.67
C ASN A 43 12.95 -11.14 -18.98
N ASP A 44 12.99 -12.42 -18.62
CA ASP A 44 14.10 -13.06 -17.89
C ASP A 44 14.40 -12.48 -16.49
N LEU A 45 13.46 -11.72 -15.92
CA LEU A 45 13.55 -11.17 -14.57
C LEU A 45 12.52 -11.84 -13.66
N PHE A 46 13.00 -12.26 -12.49
CA PHE A 46 12.14 -12.72 -11.39
C PHE A 46 11.79 -11.56 -10.48
N ALA A 47 10.50 -11.36 -10.20
CA ALA A 47 10.00 -10.32 -9.31
C ALA A 47 9.11 -10.94 -8.22
N GLU A 48 9.16 -10.41 -7.00
CA GLU A 48 8.30 -10.86 -5.91
C GLU A 48 6.80 -10.71 -6.26
N LYS A 49 5.97 -11.65 -5.79
CA LYS A 49 4.57 -11.83 -6.22
C LYS A 49 3.70 -10.58 -6.05
N VAL A 50 3.05 -10.17 -7.13
CA VAL A 50 2.04 -9.10 -7.21
C VAL A 50 0.87 -9.28 -6.23
N THR A 51 0.50 -10.51 -5.83
CA THR A 51 -0.59 -10.74 -4.85
C THR A 51 -0.26 -10.18 -3.45
N ALA A 52 0.93 -10.44 -2.91
CA ALA A 52 1.30 -9.92 -1.58
C ALA A 52 1.47 -8.40 -1.60
N LEU A 53 1.99 -7.85 -2.70
CA LEU A 53 2.10 -6.41 -2.89
C LEU A 53 0.71 -5.76 -3.04
N GLU A 54 -0.18 -6.29 -3.89
CA GLU A 54 -1.53 -5.76 -4.08
C GLU A 54 -2.40 -5.96 -2.84
N GLU A 55 -2.23 -7.03 -2.06
CA GLU A 55 -2.86 -7.19 -0.75
C GLU A 55 -2.41 -6.11 0.23
N ARG A 56 -1.10 -5.84 0.31
CA ARG A 56 -0.56 -4.73 1.12
C ARG A 56 -1.13 -3.39 0.65
N LYS A 57 -1.14 -3.12 -0.66
CA LYS A 57 -1.75 -1.91 -1.23
C LYS A 57 -3.24 -1.83 -0.90
N ALA A 58 -3.99 -2.93 -0.95
CA ALA A 58 -5.39 -2.96 -0.59
C ALA A 58 -5.60 -2.66 0.90
N SER A 59 -4.80 -3.26 1.79
CA SER A 59 -4.81 -2.95 3.22
C SER A 59 -4.49 -1.49 3.51
N GLU A 60 -3.51 -0.90 2.82
CA GLU A 60 -3.17 0.52 2.99
C GLU A 60 -4.28 1.46 2.46
N ARG A 61 -4.94 1.10 1.35
CA ARG A 61 -6.10 1.86 0.85
C ARG A 61 -7.24 1.86 1.85
N LEU A 62 -7.53 0.69 2.45
CA LEU A 62 -8.54 0.53 3.50
C LEU A 62 -8.19 1.32 4.76
N TRP A 63 -6.92 1.28 5.19
CA TRP A 63 -6.44 2.11 6.31
C TRP A 63 -6.66 3.60 6.03
N ARG A 64 -6.25 4.07 4.85
CA ARG A 64 -6.42 5.47 4.41
C ARG A 64 -7.89 5.87 4.36
N ASP A 65 -8.78 5.00 3.90
CA ASP A 65 -10.23 5.25 3.92
C ASP A 65 -10.77 5.38 5.35
N GLY A 66 -10.33 4.51 6.26
CA GLY A 66 -10.66 4.59 7.69
C GLY A 66 -10.17 5.89 8.33
N GLU A 67 -8.93 6.30 8.05
CA GLU A 67 -8.35 7.55 8.58
C GLU A 67 -9.07 8.80 8.09
N LEU A 68 -9.46 8.82 6.81
CA LEU A 68 -10.26 9.91 6.23
C LEU A 68 -11.63 9.97 6.90
N LEU A 69 -12.35 8.85 6.99
CA LEU A 69 -13.67 8.79 7.61
C LEU A 69 -13.64 9.25 9.07
N ALA A 70 -12.64 8.80 9.83
CA ALA A 70 -12.48 9.15 11.25
C ALA A 70 -12.26 10.64 11.51
N ARG A 71 -11.81 11.41 10.51
CA ARG A 71 -11.45 12.84 10.66
C ARG A 71 -12.29 13.77 9.79
N GLN A 72 -13.13 13.22 8.91
CA GLN A 72 -13.97 13.99 8.01
C GLN A 72 -14.96 14.89 8.78
N TRP A 73 -15.51 14.40 9.89
CA TRP A 73 -16.43 15.13 10.76
C TRP A 73 -15.85 16.43 11.30
N LEU A 74 -14.54 16.49 11.54
CA LEU A 74 -13.88 17.65 12.13
C LEU A 74 -13.87 18.83 11.15
N ARG A 75 -13.68 18.54 9.86
CA ARG A 75 -13.79 19.53 8.79
C ARG A 75 -15.22 20.03 8.66
N ASP A 76 -16.17 19.10 8.68
CA ASP A 76 -17.57 19.41 8.45
C ASP A 76 -18.13 20.27 9.61
N ARG A 77 -17.80 19.92 10.86
CA ARG A 77 -18.08 20.75 12.04
C ARG A 77 -17.53 22.17 11.93
N HIS A 78 -16.27 22.33 11.51
CA HIS A 78 -15.68 23.67 11.39
C HIS A 78 -16.40 24.52 10.35
N ARG A 79 -16.82 23.92 9.24
CA ARG A 79 -17.63 24.60 8.23
C ARG A 79 -19.01 24.98 8.75
N ASP A 80 -19.66 24.08 9.47
CA ASP A 80 -20.95 24.37 10.12
C ASP A 80 -20.83 25.53 11.13
N GLU A 81 -19.74 25.59 11.90
CA GLU A 81 -19.47 26.69 12.83
C GLU A 81 -19.27 28.03 12.09
N GLN A 82 -18.56 28.03 10.96
CA GLN A 82 -18.37 29.21 10.12
C GLN A 82 -19.69 29.68 9.48
N ASP A 83 -20.46 28.76 8.89
CA ASP A 83 -21.73 29.06 8.23
C ASP A 83 -22.79 29.58 9.22
N LEU A 84 -22.70 29.16 10.48
CA LEU A 84 -23.54 29.63 11.58
C LEU A 84 -22.99 30.89 12.29
N GLU A 85 -21.86 31.45 11.81
CA GLU A 85 -21.17 32.60 12.40
C GLU A 85 -20.84 32.42 13.90
N ARG A 86 -20.57 31.17 14.32
CA ARG A 86 -20.18 30.82 15.69
C ARG A 86 -18.68 30.94 15.88
N THR A 87 -18.25 31.04 17.13
CA THR A 87 -16.84 30.85 17.48
C THR A 87 -16.43 29.43 17.11
N THR A 88 -15.42 29.30 16.25
CA THR A 88 -14.93 28.01 15.77
C THR A 88 -14.15 27.30 16.88
N THR A 89 -14.33 25.97 16.99
CA THR A 89 -13.56 25.17 17.95
C THR A 89 -12.09 25.06 17.55
N LEU A 90 -11.83 25.00 16.24
CA LEU A 90 -10.48 25.06 15.69
C LEU A 90 -10.12 26.50 15.33
N ASN A 91 -8.87 26.88 15.57
CA ASN A 91 -8.34 28.10 14.98
C ASN A 91 -8.01 27.88 13.48
N ASN A 92 -7.71 28.97 12.77
CA ASN A 92 -7.43 28.91 11.34
C ASN A 92 -6.20 28.07 10.99
N GLU A 93 -5.15 28.10 11.81
CA GLU A 93 -3.93 27.32 11.60
C GLU A 93 -4.21 25.82 11.70
N GLN A 94 -4.92 25.39 12.75
CA GLN A 94 -5.38 24.01 12.94
C GLN A 94 -6.28 23.56 11.79
N PHE A 95 -7.18 24.42 11.32
CA PHE A 95 -8.05 24.07 10.20
C PHE A 95 -7.25 23.87 8.90
N VAL A 96 -6.26 24.71 8.62
CA VAL A 96 -5.35 24.54 7.47
C VAL A 96 -4.53 23.25 7.60
N GLU A 97 -3.96 22.97 8.77
CA GLU A 97 -3.21 21.73 9.02
C GLU A 97 -4.08 20.48 8.83
N LEU A 98 -5.34 20.52 9.26
CA LEU A 98 -6.30 19.44 9.01
C LEU A 98 -6.52 19.21 7.51
N LEU A 99 -6.73 20.28 6.75
CA LEU A 99 -6.97 20.17 5.31
C LEU A 99 -5.73 19.62 4.58
N ASP A 100 -4.53 20.07 4.95
CA ASP A 100 -3.27 19.55 4.43
C ASP A 100 -3.09 18.06 4.75
N TYR A 101 -3.36 17.65 6.00
CA TYR A 101 -3.30 16.25 6.41
C TYR A 101 -4.30 15.37 5.62
N LEU A 102 -5.56 15.82 5.48
CA LEU A 102 -6.56 15.10 4.68
C LEU A 102 -6.15 15.02 3.20
N GLN A 103 -5.48 16.04 2.66
CA GLN A 103 -4.97 16.01 1.30
C GLN A 103 -3.83 14.99 1.15
N LYS A 104 -2.86 14.98 2.06
CA LYS A 104 -1.79 13.97 2.10
C LYS A 104 -2.32 12.54 2.18
N LEU A 105 -3.40 12.30 2.94
CA LEU A 105 -4.08 11.00 2.96
C LEU A 105 -4.70 10.64 1.60
N ARG A 106 -5.27 11.60 0.87
CA ARG A 106 -5.82 11.36 -0.48
C ARG A 106 -4.72 11.07 -1.50
N ASP A 107 -3.59 11.74 -1.38
CA ASP A 107 -2.45 11.60 -2.30
C ASP A 107 -1.59 10.36 -1.97
N TRP A 108 -1.73 9.78 -0.77
CA TRP A 108 -0.94 8.63 -0.32
C TRP A 108 -0.94 7.44 -1.30
N PRO A 109 -2.07 6.96 -1.85
CA PRO A 109 -2.07 5.86 -2.82
C PRO A 109 -1.41 6.18 -4.16
N GLN A 110 -1.12 7.46 -4.44
CA GLN A 110 -0.45 7.92 -5.66
C GLN A 110 1.05 8.16 -5.44
N SER A 111 1.52 8.09 -4.19
CA SER A 111 2.94 8.24 -3.84
C SER A 111 3.77 7.08 -4.36
N GLU A 112 5.00 7.38 -4.79
CA GLU A 112 6.00 6.36 -5.18
C GLU A 112 6.38 5.44 -4.01
N LEU A 113 6.22 5.92 -2.78
CA LEU A 113 6.54 5.18 -1.56
C LEU A 113 5.39 4.28 -1.09
N PHE A 114 4.24 4.31 -1.76
CA PHE A 114 3.12 3.42 -1.46
C PHE A 114 3.45 1.96 -1.85
N PRO A 115 3.17 0.94 -1.00
CA PRO A 115 2.39 0.95 0.24
C PRO A 115 3.24 0.86 1.54
N ASP A 116 4.35 1.60 1.64
CA ASP A 116 5.20 1.55 2.85
C ASP A 116 4.51 2.18 4.07
N THR A 117 4.25 1.35 5.08
CA THR A 117 3.65 1.77 6.36
C THR A 117 4.45 2.85 7.09
N GLY A 118 5.78 2.88 6.91
CA GLY A 118 6.66 3.87 7.55
C GLY A 118 6.56 5.26 6.91
N GLN A 119 5.92 5.37 5.74
CA GLN A 119 5.77 6.61 4.97
C GLN A 119 4.32 7.12 4.99
N ARG A 120 3.46 6.53 5.84
CA ARG A 120 2.09 7.00 6.04
C ARG A 120 2.09 8.46 6.48
N PRO A 121 1.14 9.28 5.99
CA PRO A 121 0.95 10.64 6.51
C PRO A 121 0.74 10.63 8.03
N ILE A 122 1.46 11.49 8.74
CA ILE A 122 1.38 11.59 10.20
C ILE A 122 0.33 12.65 10.56
N PRO A 123 -0.65 12.33 11.42
CA PRO A 123 -1.65 13.31 11.86
C PRO A 123 -1.01 14.40 12.73
N PRO A 124 -1.44 15.67 12.60
CA PRO A 124 -1.12 16.71 13.56
C PRO A 124 -1.49 16.29 15.00
N THR A 125 -0.60 16.57 15.95
CA THR A 125 -0.71 16.09 17.35
C THR A 125 -1.97 16.54 18.08
N TRP A 126 -2.55 17.66 17.65
CA TRP A 126 -3.76 18.20 18.27
C TRP A 126 -5.04 17.51 17.78
N ILE A 127 -5.01 16.77 16.67
CA ILE A 127 -6.20 16.10 16.13
C ILE A 127 -6.75 15.09 17.14
N ASP A 128 -5.87 14.30 17.76
CA ASP A 128 -6.28 13.29 18.75
C ASP A 128 -6.78 13.91 20.07
N LEU A 129 -6.52 15.20 20.29
CA LEU A 129 -7.07 15.97 21.41
C LEU A 129 -8.50 16.45 21.12
N GLN A 130 -8.97 16.41 19.87
CA GLN A 130 -10.36 16.66 19.50
C GLN A 130 -11.18 15.39 19.73
N LEU A 131 -11.26 14.97 21.00
CA LEU A 131 -12.12 13.86 21.42
C LEU A 131 -13.60 14.21 21.15
N GLN A 132 -14.36 13.22 20.67
CA GLN A 132 -15.82 13.26 20.65
C GLN A 132 -16.39 13.17 22.07
#